data_AF-A0A9E5WW35-F1
#
_entry.id   AF-A0A9E5WW35-F1
#
_cell.length_a   1.000
_cell.length_b   1.000
_cell.length_c   1.000
_cell.angle_alpha   90.00
_cell.angle_beta   90.00
_cell.angle_gamma   90.00
#
_symmetry.space_group_name_H-M   'P 1'
#
loop_
_entity.id
_entity.type
_entity.pdbx_description
1 polymer ?
#
loop_
_entity_poly.entity_id
_entity_poly.type
_entity_poly.pdbx_seq_one_letter_code
_entity_poly.pdbx_strand_id
1 'polypeptide(L)'
;MKRTVPLLITAIVGFIFVVSFFTPAAEFLGELAAVWFDILAGIAFILGGGNLLKVHLKKISDRQAGWGYSGVTILAFVATLVVGLGKFGSPPAPKQEFYGETFATLPLEALPESLVARVPGQIPEKENGEPLPPSVRRQIVQRDGQIEFRGWMLSNQKHDLEEYKDRRAWRKTVEALYEAAQPPEPLRGKVAYYTDHRALSFKGAMTDSDRQALLALSDEPVWRQAVEQLYEQSRKVTRVRVSWLPESFAVPESLRDRLRYDAQTKELVLQGPLSADQRDALKKQFPDAEPLSAKQRTTFRKKLESLGRPLNDEQAKILDRLLSQPLPESVGERNKLLGLALLEHGGLTKEQCDSLFAPYRQEVAWRAKVLELFHAAHQVKYPWSGEYRAQGSPFWWLYEYAFKPLTATMFAMLAFYVASAAFRAFRAKNVEAILLLGTAFIILLGRTFAGVLLTDWLPDSLAGLKIDNLTVYIMQVFNTAGNRAIMIGIALGIASTSLKVLLGVDRSYLGSGGE
;
A
#
# COMPACT_ATOMS: atom_id res chain seq x y z
N MET A 1 10.04 -36.47 -26.94
CA MET A 1 11.04 -35.96 -25.96
C MET A 1 11.01 -34.44 -25.75
N LYS A 2 11.05 -33.58 -26.78
CA LYS A 2 11.09 -32.09 -26.60
C LYS A 2 9.91 -31.45 -25.84
N ARG A 3 8.77 -32.14 -25.68
CA ARG A 3 7.58 -31.63 -24.96
C ARG A 3 7.15 -32.45 -23.74
N THR A 4 7.74 -33.63 -23.55
CA THR A 4 7.47 -34.51 -22.40
C THR A 4 8.11 -33.97 -21.12
N VAL A 5 9.30 -33.37 -21.24
CA VAL A 5 10.04 -32.79 -20.12
C VAL A 5 9.30 -31.59 -19.52
N PRO A 6 8.82 -30.59 -20.29
CA PRO A 6 8.01 -29.50 -19.73
C PRO A 6 6.72 -29.96 -19.03
N LEU A 7 6.02 -30.96 -19.59
CA LEU A 7 4.81 -31.49 -18.99
C LEU A 7 5.09 -32.22 -17.68
N LEU A 8 6.20 -32.97 -17.60
CA LEU A 8 6.65 -33.64 -16.40
C LEU A 8 7.03 -32.64 -15.30
N ILE A 9 7.77 -31.58 -15.66
CA ILE A 9 8.07 -30.48 -14.73
C ILE A 9 6.78 -29.84 -14.21
N THR A 10 5.83 -29.53 -15.10
CA THR A 10 4.55 -28.92 -14.72
C THR A 10 3.75 -29.81 -13.78
N ALA A 11 3.71 -31.13 -14.04
CA ALA A 11 3.00 -32.09 -13.20
C ALA A 11 3.63 -32.23 -11.81
N ILE A 12 4.97 -32.30 -11.74
CA ILE A 12 5.70 -32.39 -10.46
C ILE A 12 5.51 -31.11 -9.64
N VAL A 13 5.66 -29.94 -10.27
CA VAL A 13 5.47 -28.65 -9.59
C VAL A 13 4.03 -28.50 -9.11
N GLY A 14 3.04 -28.86 -9.93
CA GLY A 14 1.63 -28.86 -9.52
C GLY A 14 1.35 -29.79 -8.35
N PHE A 15 1.96 -30.98 -8.32
CA PHE A 15 1.85 -31.91 -7.20
C PHE A 15 2.50 -31.38 -5.92
N ILE A 16 3.67 -30.75 -6.03
CA ILE A 16 4.35 -30.10 -4.89
C ILE A 16 3.45 -29.04 -4.27
N PHE A 17 2.86 -28.13 -5.07
CA PHE A 17 1.94 -27.12 -4.55
C PHE A 17 0.74 -27.72 -3.80
N VAL A 18 0.20 -28.83 -4.30
CA VAL A 18 -0.91 -29.53 -3.63
C VAL A 18 -0.45 -30.11 -2.28
N VAL A 19 0.68 -30.81 -2.24
CA VAL A 19 1.18 -31.41 -0.99
C VAL A 19 1.53 -30.34 0.04
N SER A 20 2.18 -29.26 -0.39
CA SER A 20 2.56 -28.13 0.46
C SER A 20 1.34 -27.41 1.04
N PHE A 21 0.23 -27.31 0.30
CA PHE A 21 -0.99 -26.66 0.78
C PHE A 21 -1.67 -27.41 1.94
N PHE A 22 -1.55 -28.75 1.98
CA PHE A 22 -2.22 -29.58 2.99
C PHE A 22 -1.29 -30.08 4.11
N THR A 23 0.02 -29.93 3.99
CA THR A 23 1.01 -30.49 4.93
C THR A 23 1.95 -29.40 5.44
N PRO A 24 1.86 -28.98 6.72
CA PRO A 24 2.73 -27.93 7.28
C PRO A 24 4.23 -28.22 7.13
N ALA A 25 4.64 -29.49 7.27
CA ALA A 25 6.04 -29.89 7.10
C ALA A 25 6.57 -29.75 5.66
N ALA A 26 5.69 -29.59 4.66
CA ALA A 26 6.05 -29.47 3.25
C ALA A 26 5.87 -28.03 2.71
N GLU A 27 5.54 -27.06 3.56
CA GLU A 27 5.30 -25.66 3.18
C GLU A 27 6.52 -25.06 2.45
N PHE A 28 7.73 -25.35 2.92
CA PHE A 28 9.00 -24.90 2.32
C PHE A 28 9.18 -25.29 0.84
N LEU A 29 8.64 -26.45 0.42
CA LEU A 29 8.69 -26.88 -0.98
C LEU A 29 7.78 -26.03 -1.87
N GLY A 30 6.65 -25.58 -1.32
CA GLY A 30 5.71 -24.68 -1.99
C GLY A 30 6.29 -23.28 -2.12
N GLU A 31 6.96 -22.78 -1.08
CA GLU A 31 7.69 -21.50 -1.13
C GLU A 31 8.80 -21.53 -2.18
N LEU A 32 9.60 -22.61 -2.20
CA LEU A 32 10.65 -22.79 -3.21
C LEU A 32 10.05 -22.83 -4.63
N ALA A 33 8.96 -23.57 -4.83
CA ALA A 33 8.28 -23.64 -6.12
C ALA A 33 7.70 -22.30 -6.56
N ALA A 34 7.18 -21.49 -5.61
CA ALA A 34 6.67 -20.15 -5.88
C ALA A 34 7.79 -19.20 -6.32
N VAL A 35 8.96 -19.22 -5.66
CA VAL A 35 10.13 -18.43 -6.06
C VAL A 35 10.56 -18.77 -7.49
N TRP A 36 10.64 -20.06 -7.82
CA TRP A 36 10.98 -20.48 -9.19
C TRP A 36 9.91 -20.11 -10.22
N PHE A 37 8.63 -20.19 -9.85
CA PHE A 37 7.54 -19.73 -10.70
C PHE A 37 7.66 -18.23 -11.00
N ASP A 38 7.95 -17.39 -9.99
CA ASP A 38 8.13 -15.95 -10.17
C ASP A 38 9.30 -15.63 -11.11
N ILE A 39 10.43 -16.36 -10.99
CA ILE A 39 11.58 -16.24 -11.90
C ILE A 39 11.15 -16.58 -13.34
N LEU A 40 10.46 -17.71 -13.53
CA LEU A 40 9.99 -18.16 -14.85
C LEU A 40 8.93 -17.23 -15.44
N ALA A 41 8.03 -16.70 -14.61
CA ALA A 41 7.02 -15.73 -15.00
C ALA A 41 7.68 -14.43 -15.46
N GLY A 42 8.72 -13.96 -14.77
CA GLY A 42 9.53 -12.81 -15.18
C GLY A 42 10.12 -13.00 -16.59
N ILE A 43 10.72 -14.16 -16.86
CA ILE A 43 11.25 -14.50 -18.19
C ILE A 43 10.12 -14.57 -19.24
N ALA A 44 8.99 -15.17 -18.89
CA ALA A 44 7.83 -15.30 -19.78
C ALA A 44 7.24 -13.94 -20.14
N PHE A 45 7.19 -12.97 -19.23
CA PHE A 45 6.76 -11.60 -19.53
C PHE A 45 7.68 -10.92 -20.55
N ILE A 46 8.99 -11.09 -20.42
CA ILE A 46 9.96 -10.55 -21.38
C ILE A 46 9.76 -11.19 -22.76
N LEU A 47 9.65 -12.51 -22.83
CA LEU A 47 9.41 -13.23 -24.09
C LEU A 47 8.07 -12.89 -24.71
N GLY A 48 7.02 -12.75 -23.89
CA GLY A 48 5.68 -12.35 -24.31
C GLY A 48 5.65 -10.94 -24.90
N GLY A 49 6.27 -9.97 -24.21
CA GLY A 49 6.42 -8.60 -24.70
C GLY A 49 7.27 -8.54 -25.98
N GLY A 50 8.38 -9.27 -26.03
CA GLY A 50 9.22 -9.39 -27.22
C GLY A 50 8.49 -10.01 -28.42
N ASN A 51 7.66 -11.03 -28.18
CA ASN A 51 6.85 -11.64 -29.23
C ASN A 51 5.76 -10.69 -29.74
N LEU A 52 5.07 -9.99 -28.83
CA LEU A 52 4.08 -8.97 -29.18
C LEU A 52 4.71 -7.89 -30.06
N LEU A 53 5.85 -7.33 -29.64
CA LEU A 53 6.61 -6.36 -30.43
C LEU A 53 6.99 -6.92 -31.80
N LYS A 54 7.58 -8.13 -31.86
CA LYS A 54 8.01 -8.76 -33.11
C LYS A 54 6.84 -8.91 -34.09
N VAL A 55 5.71 -9.45 -33.63
CA VAL A 55 4.53 -9.69 -34.48
C VAL A 55 3.94 -8.38 -35.01
N HIS A 56 3.76 -7.39 -34.14
CA HIS A 56 3.15 -6.13 -34.53
C HIS A 56 4.10 -5.24 -35.35
N LEU A 57 5.41 -5.22 -35.05
CA LEU A 57 6.41 -4.51 -35.86
C LEU A 57 6.52 -5.11 -37.26
N LYS A 58 6.52 -6.45 -37.36
CA LYS A 58 6.48 -7.13 -38.66
C LYS A 58 5.21 -6.77 -39.43
N LYS A 59 4.05 -6.79 -38.77
CA LYS A 59 2.78 -6.41 -39.39
C LYS A 59 2.77 -4.97 -39.93
N ILE A 60 3.41 -4.04 -39.22
CA ILE A 60 3.59 -2.64 -39.65
C ILE A 60 4.58 -2.55 -40.82
N SER A 61 5.74 -3.20 -40.71
CA SER A 61 6.78 -3.23 -41.74
C SER A 61 6.23 -3.79 -43.06
N ASP A 62 5.48 -4.88 -42.98
CA ASP A 62 4.88 -5.56 -44.12
C ASP A 62 3.60 -4.86 -44.62
N ARG A 63 3.17 -3.75 -44.00
CA ARG A 63 1.93 -2.98 -44.29
C ARG A 63 0.68 -3.86 -44.46
N GLN A 64 0.55 -4.92 -43.66
CA GLN A 64 -0.59 -5.82 -43.75
C GLN A 64 -1.90 -5.10 -43.35
N ALA A 65 -3.04 -5.64 -43.78
CA ALA A 65 -4.35 -5.09 -43.44
C ALA A 65 -4.50 -4.90 -41.91
N GLY A 66 -4.91 -3.69 -41.51
CA GLY A 66 -5.01 -3.30 -40.10
C GLY A 66 -3.67 -2.99 -39.41
N TRP A 67 -2.60 -2.67 -40.15
CA TRP A 67 -1.31 -2.25 -39.58
C TRP A 67 -1.44 -1.04 -38.63
N GLY A 68 -2.37 -0.12 -38.90
CA GLY A 68 -2.63 1.03 -38.04
C GLY A 68 -3.00 0.64 -36.60
N TYR A 69 -3.83 -0.40 -36.43
CA TYR A 69 -4.18 -0.92 -35.09
C TYR A 69 -2.96 -1.51 -34.38
N SER A 70 -2.05 -2.13 -35.13
CA SER A 70 -0.78 -2.64 -34.55
C SER A 70 0.13 -1.52 -34.07
N GLY A 71 0.11 -0.37 -34.75
CA GLY A 71 0.79 0.84 -34.29
C GLY A 71 0.22 1.34 -32.96
N VAL A 72 -1.11 1.37 -32.83
CA VAL A 72 -1.79 1.73 -31.57
C VAL A 72 -1.43 0.75 -30.45
N THR A 73 -1.41 -0.55 -30.72
CA THR A 73 -1.03 -1.58 -29.73
C THR A 73 0.40 -1.39 -29.24
N ILE A 74 1.37 -1.15 -30.14
CA ILE A 74 2.77 -0.91 -29.76
C ILE A 74 2.89 0.37 -28.94
N LEU A 75 2.23 1.46 -29.37
CA LEU A 75 2.26 2.73 -28.63
C LEU A 75 1.69 2.56 -27.23
N ALA A 76 0.54 1.90 -27.08
CA ALA A 76 -0.07 1.64 -25.78
C ALA A 76 0.81 0.75 -24.91
N PHE A 77 1.41 -0.30 -25.48
CA PHE A 77 2.35 -1.18 -24.78
C PHE A 77 3.57 -0.41 -24.26
N VAL A 78 4.24 0.37 -25.13
CA VAL A 78 5.41 1.17 -24.75
C VAL A 78 5.06 2.24 -23.73
N ALA A 79 3.95 2.96 -23.92
CA ALA A 79 3.49 3.95 -22.96
C ALA A 79 3.26 3.33 -21.57
N THR A 80 2.57 2.18 -21.53
CA THR A 80 2.29 1.46 -20.26
C THR A 80 3.58 0.95 -19.61
N LEU A 81 4.50 0.41 -20.40
CA LEU A 81 5.79 -0.08 -19.93
C LEU A 81 6.64 1.06 -19.35
N VAL A 82 6.73 2.20 -20.05
CA VAL A 82 7.48 3.38 -19.59
C VAL A 82 6.85 3.98 -18.33
N VAL A 83 5.51 4.11 -18.30
CA VAL A 83 4.78 4.59 -17.11
C VAL A 83 5.05 3.67 -15.90
N GLY A 84 4.94 2.35 -16.10
CA GLY A 84 5.16 1.35 -15.05
C GLY A 84 6.60 1.30 -14.55
N LEU A 85 7.59 1.20 -15.45
CA LEU A 85 9.02 1.13 -15.09
C LEU A 85 9.52 2.44 -14.49
N GLY A 86 9.08 3.58 -15.03
CA GLY A 86 9.42 4.90 -14.52
C GLY A 86 8.64 5.30 -13.26
N LYS A 87 7.68 4.49 -12.81
CA LYS A 87 6.76 4.78 -11.69
C LYS A 87 6.11 6.17 -11.80
N PHE A 88 5.85 6.63 -13.02
CA PHE A 88 5.39 8.00 -13.25
C PHE A 88 4.06 8.28 -12.53
N GLY A 89 4.05 9.33 -11.71
CA GLY A 89 2.90 9.76 -10.91
C GLY A 89 2.64 8.96 -9.63
N SER A 90 3.47 7.96 -9.29
CA SER A 90 3.40 7.38 -7.93
C SER A 90 3.67 8.48 -6.90
N PRO A 91 2.82 8.68 -5.87
CA PRO A 91 3.13 9.62 -4.80
C PRO A 91 4.44 9.19 -4.12
N PRO A 92 5.19 10.11 -3.51
CA PRO A 92 6.28 9.74 -2.60
C PRO A 92 5.73 8.75 -1.57
N ALA A 93 6.43 7.63 -1.32
CA ALA A 93 5.94 6.66 -0.35
C ALA A 93 5.64 7.38 0.96
N PRO A 94 4.44 7.25 1.57
CA PRO A 94 4.18 7.82 2.90
C PRO A 94 5.14 7.26 3.96
N LYS A 95 5.61 6.04 3.69
CA LYS A 95 6.62 5.29 4.44
C LYS A 95 7.90 5.11 3.62
N GLN A 96 8.29 6.11 2.83
CA GLN A 96 9.72 6.26 2.62
C GLN A 96 10.22 6.62 4.01
N GLU A 97 10.73 5.60 4.69
CA GLU A 97 11.46 5.74 5.94
C GLU A 97 12.31 7.01 5.80
N PHE A 98 12.38 7.81 6.86
CA PHE A 98 13.24 8.98 6.96
C PHE A 98 12.71 10.38 6.56
N TYR A 99 11.39 10.60 6.42
CA TYR A 99 10.90 12.00 6.43
C TYR A 99 11.19 12.69 7.75
N GLY A 100 11.68 13.92 7.67
CA GLY A 100 12.21 14.64 8.82
C GLY A 100 13.67 14.29 9.13
N GLU A 101 14.35 13.47 8.32
CA GLU A 101 15.76 13.14 8.50
C GLU A 101 16.63 13.62 7.34
N THR A 102 17.91 13.80 7.66
CA THR A 102 18.99 14.16 6.73
C THR A 102 20.04 13.05 6.74
N PHE A 103 20.68 12.79 5.60
CA PHE A 103 21.64 11.70 5.43
C PHE A 103 23.02 12.16 5.03
N ALA A 104 24.04 11.57 5.63
CA ALA A 104 25.41 11.63 5.14
C ALA A 104 25.93 10.23 4.86
N THR A 105 26.64 10.09 3.74
CA THR A 105 27.22 8.80 3.36
C THR A 105 28.38 8.50 4.29
N LEU A 106 28.34 7.33 4.94
CA LEU A 106 29.35 6.87 5.87
C LEU A 106 29.45 5.35 5.80
N PRO A 107 30.57 4.78 5.33
CA PRO A 107 30.82 3.34 5.41
C PRO A 107 30.75 2.83 6.85
N LEU A 108 30.29 1.59 7.03
CA LEU A 108 30.19 0.99 8.37
C LEU A 108 31.57 0.88 9.04
N GLU A 109 32.59 0.64 8.23
CA GLU A 109 33.98 0.54 8.65
C GLU A 109 34.53 1.87 9.19
N ALA A 110 33.96 2.99 8.75
CA ALA A 110 34.32 4.35 9.15
C ALA A 110 33.58 4.83 10.41
N LEU A 111 32.73 3.98 11.02
CA LEU A 111 32.18 4.29 12.34
C LEU A 111 33.29 4.27 13.40
N PRO A 112 33.32 5.26 14.31
CA PRO A 112 34.28 5.33 15.40
C PRO A 112 34.29 4.09 16.30
N GLU A 113 35.46 3.76 16.85
CA GLU A 113 35.59 2.72 17.89
C GLU A 113 34.77 3.03 19.14
N SER A 114 34.57 4.31 19.46
CA SER A 114 33.70 4.76 20.56
C SER A 114 32.24 4.34 20.40
N LEU A 115 31.81 3.94 19.19
CA LEU A 115 30.47 3.45 18.90
C LEU A 115 30.40 1.92 18.80
N VAL A 116 31.43 1.20 19.26
CA VAL A 116 31.41 -0.26 19.35
C VAL A 116 30.99 -0.66 20.76
N ALA A 117 29.72 -1.05 20.91
CA ALA A 117 29.21 -1.63 22.15
C ALA A 117 29.73 -3.05 22.32
N ARG A 118 30.23 -3.39 23.51
CA ARG A 118 30.80 -4.71 23.82
C ARG A 118 30.10 -5.29 25.04
N VAL A 119 29.58 -6.51 24.90
CA VAL A 119 28.89 -7.23 25.99
C VAL A 119 29.36 -8.68 26.03
N PRO A 120 29.59 -9.26 27.23
CA PRO A 120 29.96 -10.67 27.34
C PRO A 120 28.86 -11.58 26.82
N GLY A 121 29.23 -12.55 25.99
CA GLY A 121 28.26 -13.50 25.44
C GLY A 121 28.75 -14.24 24.21
N GLN A 122 27.92 -15.18 23.76
CA GLN A 122 28.10 -15.87 22.49
C GLN A 122 26.83 -15.77 21.67
N ILE A 123 27.01 -15.51 20.39
CA ILE A 123 25.94 -15.53 19.40
C ILE A 123 25.50 -16.98 19.27
N PRO A 124 24.23 -17.29 19.54
CA PRO A 124 23.79 -18.67 19.51
C PRO A 124 23.68 -19.17 18.07
N GLU A 125 24.13 -20.40 17.82
CA GLU A 125 23.91 -21.06 16.53
C GLU A 125 22.47 -21.61 16.48
N LYS A 126 21.77 -21.44 15.34
CA LYS A 126 20.52 -22.17 15.08
C LYS A 126 20.85 -23.56 14.54
N GLU A 127 20.03 -24.55 14.89
CA GLU A 127 20.23 -25.96 14.48
C GLU A 127 20.18 -26.15 12.96
N ASN A 128 19.47 -25.27 12.25
CA ASN A 128 19.37 -25.26 10.79
C ASN A 128 20.50 -24.47 10.09
N GLY A 129 21.47 -23.92 10.83
CA GLY A 129 22.57 -23.11 10.27
C GLY A 129 22.13 -21.77 9.69
N GLU A 130 20.92 -21.31 10.00
CA GLU A 130 20.40 -20.04 9.50
C GLU A 130 21.24 -18.86 10.03
N PRO A 131 21.64 -17.91 9.15
CA PRO A 131 22.47 -16.79 9.55
C PRO A 131 21.68 -15.80 10.41
N LEU A 132 22.41 -14.89 11.06
CA LEU A 132 21.81 -13.75 11.77
C LEU A 132 20.90 -12.90 10.86
N PRO A 133 19.90 -12.21 11.44
CA PRO A 133 18.97 -11.40 10.68
C PRO A 133 19.69 -10.38 9.77
N PRO A 134 19.23 -10.16 8.52
CA PRO A 134 19.86 -9.24 7.58
C PRO A 134 20.04 -7.82 8.14
N SER A 135 19.14 -7.37 9.01
CA SER A 135 19.13 -6.06 9.66
C SER A 135 20.34 -5.81 10.57
N VAL A 136 20.96 -6.85 11.12
CA VAL A 136 22.03 -6.75 12.14
C VAL A 136 23.31 -7.46 11.76
N ARG A 137 23.27 -8.45 10.86
CA ARG A 137 24.41 -9.34 10.53
C ARG A 137 25.69 -8.64 10.08
N ARG A 138 25.61 -7.38 9.64
CA ARG A 138 26.78 -6.56 9.25
C ARG A 138 27.36 -5.77 10.42
N GLN A 139 26.57 -5.47 11.46
CA GLN A 139 26.95 -4.64 12.60
C GLN A 139 27.39 -5.45 13.82
N ILE A 140 26.96 -6.71 13.92
CA ILE A 140 27.26 -7.59 15.05
C ILE A 140 28.37 -8.58 14.70
N VAL A 141 29.35 -8.71 15.58
CA VAL A 141 30.47 -9.66 15.44
C VAL A 141 30.75 -10.28 16.81
N GLN A 142 31.18 -11.54 16.84
CA GLN A 142 31.69 -12.19 18.05
C GLN A 142 33.21 -12.26 18.00
N ARG A 143 33.89 -11.77 19.05
CA ARG A 143 35.35 -11.84 19.22
C ARG A 143 35.70 -12.08 20.68
N ASP A 144 36.62 -12.99 20.96
CA ASP A 144 37.19 -13.21 22.30
C ASP A 144 36.16 -13.39 23.43
N GLY A 145 35.05 -14.08 23.15
CA GLY A 145 33.96 -14.30 24.11
C GLY A 145 33.08 -13.08 24.40
N GLN A 146 33.23 -12.02 23.62
CA GLN A 146 32.40 -10.82 23.63
C GLN A 146 31.59 -10.73 22.33
N ILE A 147 30.42 -10.12 22.44
CA ILE A 147 29.61 -9.69 21.31
C ILE A 147 29.81 -8.20 21.14
N GLU A 148 30.26 -7.82 19.96
CA GLU A 148 30.47 -6.44 19.56
C GLU A 148 29.32 -6.02 18.64
N PHE A 149 28.72 -4.86 18.91
CA PHE A 149 27.77 -4.21 18.01
C PHE A 149 28.30 -2.84 17.62
N ARG A 150 28.45 -2.60 16.31
CA ARG A 150 28.99 -1.35 15.77
C ARG A 150 27.87 -0.39 15.37
N GLY A 151 27.88 0.79 15.98
CA GLY A 151 26.88 1.85 15.79
C GLY A 151 25.80 1.82 16.86
N TRP A 152 24.67 2.47 16.57
CA TRP A 152 23.52 2.49 17.47
C TRP A 152 22.48 1.45 17.08
N MET A 153 21.98 0.68 18.04
CA MET A 153 21.01 -0.37 17.79
C MET A 153 19.60 0.21 17.74
N LEU A 154 18.91 -0.03 16.64
CA LEU A 154 17.51 0.36 16.45
C LEU A 154 16.56 -0.63 17.13
N SER A 155 15.34 -0.20 17.45
CA SER A 155 14.37 -1.04 18.16
C SER A 155 13.90 -2.26 17.33
N ASN A 156 13.84 -2.13 16.00
CA ASN A 156 13.58 -3.28 15.12
C ASN A 156 14.74 -4.28 15.11
N GLN A 157 15.98 -3.80 15.13
CA GLN A 157 17.16 -4.65 15.22
C GLN A 157 17.22 -5.42 16.55
N LYS A 158 16.85 -4.77 17.65
CA LYS A 158 16.68 -5.42 18.96
C LYS A 158 15.66 -6.55 18.86
N HIS A 159 14.48 -6.26 18.32
CA HIS A 159 13.40 -7.24 18.17
C HIS A 159 13.84 -8.44 17.30
N ASP A 160 14.47 -8.19 16.15
CA ASP A 160 14.98 -9.24 15.26
C ASP A 160 16.01 -10.13 15.97
N LEU A 161 16.89 -9.55 16.80
CA LEU A 161 17.84 -10.31 17.60
C LEU A 161 17.13 -11.11 18.69
N GLU A 162 16.14 -10.56 19.39
CA GLU A 162 15.40 -11.31 20.41
C GLU A 162 14.66 -12.52 19.84
N GLU A 163 14.07 -12.39 18.66
CA GLU A 163 13.35 -13.47 17.96
C GLU A 163 14.29 -14.51 17.34
N TYR A 164 15.55 -14.15 17.07
CA TYR A 164 16.52 -15.05 16.46
C TYR A 164 16.70 -16.35 17.26
N LYS A 165 16.61 -16.32 18.59
CA LYS A 165 16.55 -17.54 19.40
C LYS A 165 15.80 -17.35 20.70
N ASP A 166 14.81 -18.21 20.94
CA ASP A 166 14.01 -18.16 22.16
C ASP A 166 14.74 -18.77 23.37
N ARG A 167 15.76 -18.06 23.86
CA ARG A 167 16.47 -18.38 25.11
C ARG A 167 16.54 -17.14 26.00
N ARG A 168 16.13 -17.29 27.26
CA ARG A 168 16.17 -16.20 28.25
C ARG A 168 17.56 -15.58 28.40
N ALA A 169 18.63 -16.38 28.34
CA ALA A 169 20.01 -15.89 28.40
C ALA A 169 20.35 -14.98 27.21
N TRP A 170 19.93 -15.38 26.00
CA TRP A 170 20.16 -14.59 24.79
C TRP A 170 19.42 -13.26 24.83
N ARG A 171 18.12 -13.26 25.20
CA ARG A 171 17.35 -12.02 25.35
C ARG A 171 18.00 -11.05 26.35
N LYS A 172 18.56 -11.54 27.46
CA LYS A 172 19.31 -10.69 28.42
C LYS A 172 20.57 -10.09 27.79
N THR A 173 21.31 -10.86 26.99
CA THR A 173 22.48 -10.35 26.27
C THR A 173 22.08 -9.30 25.24
N VAL A 174 20.99 -9.52 24.49
CA VAL A 174 20.46 -8.55 23.52
C VAL A 174 20.02 -7.26 24.22
N GLU A 175 19.34 -7.35 25.37
CA GLU A 175 18.97 -6.18 26.17
C GLU A 175 20.20 -5.38 26.62
N ALA A 176 21.21 -6.05 27.19
CA ALA A 176 22.44 -5.40 27.62
C ALA A 176 23.19 -4.76 26.44
N LEU A 177 23.19 -5.42 25.28
CA LEU A 177 23.80 -4.92 24.05
C LEU A 177 23.03 -3.71 23.49
N TYR A 178 21.70 -3.73 23.55
CA TYR A 178 20.84 -2.63 23.14
C TYR A 178 21.09 -1.38 23.99
N GLU A 179 21.14 -1.54 25.32
CA GLU A 179 21.43 -0.46 26.27
C GLU A 179 22.84 0.14 26.06
N ALA A 180 23.84 -0.72 25.80
CA ALA A 180 25.21 -0.28 25.52
C ALA A 180 25.35 0.39 24.14
N ALA A 181 24.51 0.02 23.17
CA ALA A 181 24.52 0.54 21.80
C ALA A 181 23.54 1.70 21.60
N GLN A 182 23.34 2.56 22.60
CA GLN A 182 22.51 3.76 22.46
C GLN A 182 23.33 5.02 22.15
N PRO A 183 22.75 6.00 21.44
CA PRO A 183 23.38 7.30 21.30
C PRO A 183 23.55 7.99 22.66
N PRO A 184 24.55 8.88 22.81
CA PRO A 184 24.66 9.74 23.98
C PRO A 184 23.36 10.52 24.23
N GLU A 185 23.04 10.79 25.49
CA GLU A 185 21.81 11.51 25.91
C GLU A 185 21.41 12.71 25.02
N PRO A 186 22.30 13.66 24.65
CA PRO A 186 21.87 14.81 23.81
C PRO A 186 21.42 14.43 22.40
N LEU A 187 21.85 13.27 21.90
CA LEU A 187 21.60 12.78 20.55
C LEU A 187 20.57 11.65 20.49
N ARG A 188 20.13 11.11 21.64
CA ARG A 188 19.18 9.99 21.68
C ARG A 188 17.87 10.37 20.97
N GLY A 189 17.44 9.49 20.05
CA GLY A 189 16.24 9.72 19.23
C GLY A 189 16.41 10.73 18.09
N LYS A 190 17.58 11.38 17.97
CA LYS A 190 17.91 12.30 16.87
C LYS A 190 18.82 11.67 15.81
N VAL A 191 19.61 10.67 16.18
CA VAL A 191 20.61 10.07 15.29
C VAL A 191 20.39 8.58 15.13
N ALA A 192 20.67 8.09 13.92
CA ALA A 192 20.64 6.67 13.60
C ALA A 192 21.68 6.36 12.52
N TYR A 193 22.14 5.11 12.47
CA TYR A 193 22.99 4.63 11.40
C TYR A 193 22.25 3.53 10.63
N TYR A 194 22.10 3.71 9.32
CA TYR A 194 21.39 2.78 8.45
C TYR A 194 22.38 1.98 7.60
N THR A 195 22.57 0.73 7.97
CA THR A 195 23.57 -0.14 7.34
C THR A 195 23.28 -0.45 5.88
N ASP A 196 22.02 -0.59 5.50
CA ASP A 196 21.62 -0.82 4.10
C ASP A 196 21.85 0.40 3.21
N HIS A 197 21.80 1.60 3.80
CA HIS A 197 22.08 2.85 3.10
C HIS A 197 23.54 3.29 3.22
N ARG A 198 24.34 2.63 4.08
CA ARG A 198 25.70 3.05 4.46
C ARG A 198 25.73 4.54 4.78
N ALA A 199 24.82 4.94 5.67
CA ALA A 199 24.55 6.35 5.93
C ALA A 199 24.27 6.62 7.40
N LEU A 200 24.86 7.71 7.88
CA LEU A 200 24.52 8.35 9.14
C LEU A 200 23.32 9.26 8.89
N SER A 201 22.38 9.27 9.82
CA SER A 201 21.17 10.09 9.73
C SER A 201 21.02 11.03 10.93
N PHE A 202 20.37 12.16 10.69
CA PHE A 202 19.97 13.10 11.73
C PHE A 202 18.52 13.54 11.52
N LYS A 203 17.70 13.44 12.56
CA LYS A 203 16.29 13.81 12.59
C LYS A 203 16.11 15.26 13.01
N GLY A 204 15.50 16.06 12.15
CA GLY A 204 15.23 17.48 12.33
C GLY A 204 16.37 18.36 11.84
N ALA A 205 16.41 19.61 12.33
CA ALA A 205 17.50 20.53 12.07
C ALA A 205 18.53 20.42 13.20
N MET A 206 19.78 20.22 12.81
CA MET A 206 20.87 20.02 13.75
C MET A 206 21.29 21.35 14.39
N THR A 207 21.39 21.36 15.72
CA THR A 207 21.90 22.50 16.48
C THR A 207 23.44 22.48 16.53
N ASP A 208 24.04 23.59 16.94
CA ASP A 208 25.50 23.66 17.12
C ASP A 208 25.97 22.72 18.24
N SER A 209 25.14 22.53 19.26
CA SER A 209 25.39 21.57 20.35
C SER A 209 25.35 20.12 19.84
N ASP A 210 24.37 19.77 19.00
CA ASP A 210 24.30 18.43 18.39
C ASP A 210 25.52 18.15 17.50
N ARG A 211 25.98 19.17 16.76
CA ARG A 211 27.22 19.11 15.96
C ARG A 211 28.44 18.84 16.82
N GLN A 212 28.61 19.59 17.90
CA GLN A 212 29.74 19.40 18.80
C GLN A 212 29.69 18.01 19.46
N ALA A 213 28.51 17.54 19.86
CA ALA A 213 28.34 16.22 20.44
C ALA A 213 28.71 15.10 19.46
N LEU A 214 28.33 15.21 18.17
CA LEU A 214 28.73 14.24 17.14
C LEU A 214 30.22 14.31 16.82
N LEU A 215 30.81 15.50 16.72
CA LEU A 215 32.24 15.67 16.47
C LEU A 215 33.11 15.18 17.63
N ALA A 216 32.62 15.22 18.86
CA ALA A 216 33.33 14.70 20.03
C ALA A 216 33.47 13.17 20.06
N LEU A 217 32.69 12.44 19.23
CA LEU A 217 32.76 10.97 19.18
C LEU A 217 34.01 10.46 18.45
N SER A 218 34.60 11.25 17.54
CA SER A 218 35.79 10.87 16.79
C SER A 218 36.41 12.04 16.01
N ASP A 219 37.74 12.01 15.92
CA ASP A 219 38.52 12.94 15.09
C ASP A 219 38.78 12.42 13.66
N GLU A 220 38.28 11.23 13.30
CA GLU A 220 38.49 10.63 11.97
C GLU A 220 37.96 11.52 10.84
N PRO A 221 38.75 11.80 9.78
CA PRO A 221 38.35 12.74 8.71
C PRO A 221 37.02 12.40 8.04
N VAL A 222 36.78 11.11 7.78
CA VAL A 222 35.54 10.62 7.13
C VAL A 222 34.32 10.85 8.02
N TRP A 223 34.47 10.63 9.33
CA TRP A 223 33.41 10.91 10.31
C TRP A 223 33.10 12.41 10.38
N ARG A 224 34.13 13.27 10.52
CA ARG A 224 33.93 14.73 10.57
C ARG A 224 33.27 15.26 9.31
N GLN A 225 33.66 14.76 8.14
CA GLN A 225 33.04 15.12 6.88
C GLN A 225 31.55 14.74 6.85
N ALA A 226 31.20 13.54 7.30
CA ALA A 226 29.81 13.10 7.37
C ALA A 226 28.98 13.94 8.34
N VAL A 227 29.53 14.27 9.52
CA VAL A 227 28.88 15.13 10.52
C VAL A 227 28.67 16.55 9.97
N GLU A 228 29.64 17.11 9.28
CA GLU A 228 29.51 18.45 8.68
C GLU A 228 28.47 18.44 7.55
N GLN A 229 28.46 17.40 6.71
CA GLN A 229 27.43 17.24 5.69
C GLN A 229 26.02 17.19 6.30
N LEU A 230 25.83 16.45 7.40
CA LEU A 230 24.54 16.42 8.12
C LEU A 230 24.17 17.80 8.66
N TYR A 231 25.13 18.51 9.24
CA TYR A 231 24.92 19.83 9.80
C TYR A 231 24.47 20.84 8.74
N GLU A 232 25.18 20.92 7.61
CA GLU A 232 24.84 21.82 6.51
C GLU A 232 23.48 21.46 5.88
N GLN A 233 23.25 20.18 5.59
CA GLN A 233 22.03 19.74 4.91
C GLN A 233 20.79 19.87 5.78
N SER A 234 20.89 19.54 7.08
CA SER A 234 19.78 19.64 8.03
C SER A 234 19.37 21.09 8.33
N ARG A 235 20.22 22.07 7.98
CA ARG A 235 19.95 23.50 8.16
C ARG A 235 19.61 24.21 6.85
N LYS A 236 19.46 23.47 5.75
CA LYS A 236 19.07 24.03 4.45
C LYS A 236 17.73 24.76 4.59
N VAL A 237 17.71 26.01 4.11
CA VAL A 237 16.50 26.84 4.13
C VAL A 237 15.67 26.59 2.89
N THR A 238 14.40 26.24 3.11
CA THR A 238 13.39 26.01 2.08
C THR A 238 12.39 27.15 2.11
N ARG A 239 12.04 27.67 0.92
CA ARG A 239 11.07 28.76 0.77
C ARG A 239 9.96 28.33 -0.18
N VAL A 240 8.71 28.54 0.23
CA VAL A 240 7.53 28.29 -0.61
C VAL A 240 6.63 29.50 -0.60
N ARG A 241 6.23 29.95 -1.79
CA ARG A 241 5.32 31.08 -1.95
C ARG A 241 3.91 30.72 -1.54
N VAL A 242 3.34 31.51 -0.64
CA VAL A 242 2.00 31.37 -0.07
C VAL A 242 1.32 32.74 -0.09
N SER A 243 0.44 32.95 -1.07
CA SER A 243 -0.21 34.25 -1.31
C SER A 243 -1.28 34.62 -0.27
N TRP A 244 -1.76 33.65 0.50
CA TRP A 244 -2.80 33.79 1.52
C TRP A 244 -2.57 32.74 2.62
N LEU A 245 -2.92 33.07 3.86
CA LEU A 245 -2.89 32.17 5.01
C LEU A 245 -4.31 31.87 5.51
N PRO A 246 -4.57 30.67 6.05
CA PRO A 246 -5.78 30.41 6.84
C PRO A 246 -5.94 31.44 7.97
N GLU A 247 -7.17 31.84 8.27
CA GLU A 247 -7.44 32.84 9.34
C GLU A 247 -6.94 32.35 10.71
N SER A 248 -7.04 31.04 10.95
CA SER A 248 -6.58 30.34 12.14
C SER A 248 -5.12 29.87 12.05
N PHE A 249 -4.34 30.40 11.09
CA PHE A 249 -2.95 29.99 10.91
C PHE A 249 -2.11 30.27 12.16
N ALA A 250 -1.55 29.21 12.72
CA ALA A 250 -0.57 29.27 13.79
C ALA A 250 0.57 28.30 13.49
N VAL A 251 1.80 28.74 13.74
CA VAL A 251 2.97 27.86 13.65
C VAL A 251 2.89 26.81 14.77
N PRO A 252 2.86 25.51 14.45
CA PRO A 252 2.85 24.46 15.46
C PRO A 252 4.04 24.58 16.42
N GLU A 253 3.86 24.20 17.68
CA GLU A 253 4.90 24.31 18.72
C GLU A 253 6.22 23.64 18.30
N SER A 254 6.13 22.44 17.70
CA SER A 254 7.26 21.68 17.18
C SER A 254 8.02 22.33 16.02
N LEU A 255 7.53 23.45 15.49
CA LEU A 255 8.10 24.19 14.36
C LEU A 255 8.42 25.65 14.67
N ARG A 256 8.15 26.15 15.90
CA ARG A 256 8.28 27.58 16.24
C ARG A 256 9.66 28.17 15.92
N ASP A 257 10.72 27.41 16.17
CA ASP A 257 12.09 27.88 15.97
C ASP A 257 12.60 27.73 14.53
N ARG A 258 11.82 27.06 13.65
CA ARG A 258 12.28 26.61 12.33
C ARG A 258 11.38 27.05 11.19
N LEU A 259 10.12 27.35 11.44
CA LEU A 259 9.14 27.80 10.45
C LEU A 259 8.71 29.22 10.77
N ARG A 260 8.82 30.11 9.77
CA ARG A 260 8.28 31.46 9.84
C ARG A 260 7.58 31.83 8.54
N TYR A 261 6.59 32.72 8.63
CA TYR A 261 5.98 33.35 7.47
C TYR A 261 6.54 34.75 7.29
N ASP A 262 7.05 35.05 6.11
CA ASP A 262 7.49 36.39 5.73
C ASP A 262 6.35 37.11 5.01
N ALA A 263 5.79 38.14 5.66
CA ALA A 263 4.66 38.89 5.14
C ALA A 263 5.02 39.80 3.95
N GLN A 264 6.30 40.20 3.81
CA GLN A 264 6.74 41.06 2.71
C GLN A 264 6.89 40.25 1.41
N THR A 265 7.53 39.09 1.49
CA THR A 265 7.75 38.22 0.33
C THR A 265 6.58 37.26 0.07
N LYS A 266 5.67 37.10 1.04
CA LYS A 266 4.57 36.14 1.05
C LYS A 266 5.08 34.70 0.93
N GLU A 267 6.06 34.35 1.75
CA GLU A 267 6.73 33.04 1.72
C GLU A 267 6.72 32.36 3.09
N LEU A 268 6.48 31.05 3.10
CA LEU A 268 6.84 30.20 4.24
C LEU A 268 8.31 29.83 4.13
N VAL A 269 9.06 30.12 5.19
CA VAL A 269 10.49 29.86 5.30
C VAL A 269 10.69 28.80 6.37
N LEU A 270 11.19 27.62 5.96
CA LEU A 270 11.47 26.49 6.83
C LEU A 270 12.99 26.20 6.84
N GLN A 271 13.56 26.02 8.02
CA GLN A 271 14.93 25.55 8.18
C GLN A 271 14.95 24.03 8.45
N GLY A 272 15.52 23.27 7.52
CA GLY A 272 15.70 21.81 7.63
C GLY A 272 14.51 20.95 7.20
N PRO A 273 14.61 19.62 7.39
CA PRO A 273 13.60 18.66 6.95
C PRO A 273 12.35 18.71 7.85
N LEU A 274 11.20 18.29 7.30
CA LEU A 274 9.90 18.32 7.98
C LEU A 274 9.42 16.89 8.27
N SER A 275 9.15 16.52 9.52
CA SER A 275 8.62 15.17 9.80
C SER A 275 7.17 15.02 9.31
N ALA A 276 6.71 13.78 9.16
CA ALA A 276 5.30 13.50 8.81
C ALA A 276 4.32 14.10 9.83
N ASP A 277 4.63 13.97 11.13
CA ASP A 277 3.81 14.51 12.22
C ASP A 277 3.78 16.05 12.18
N GLN A 278 4.93 16.69 11.93
CA GLN A 278 5.02 18.15 11.79
C GLN A 278 4.24 18.66 10.57
N ARG A 279 4.30 17.93 9.45
CA ARG A 279 3.51 18.21 8.25
C ARG A 279 2.01 18.12 8.57
N ASP A 280 1.57 17.08 9.26
CA ASP A 280 0.15 16.88 9.54
C ASP A 280 -0.37 17.88 10.58
N ALA A 281 0.46 18.26 11.57
CA ALA A 281 0.18 19.40 12.44
C ALA A 281 0.04 20.72 11.66
N LEU A 282 0.89 20.95 10.66
CA LEU A 282 0.81 22.15 9.81
C LEU A 282 -0.39 22.12 8.85
N LYS A 283 -0.92 20.94 8.49
CA LYS A 283 -2.18 20.83 7.74
C LYS A 283 -3.40 21.14 8.61
N LYS A 284 -3.35 20.77 9.90
CA LYS A 284 -4.46 20.96 10.85
C LYS A 284 -4.54 22.41 11.34
N GLN A 285 -4.89 23.30 10.41
CA GLN A 285 -5.08 24.73 10.67
C GLN A 285 -6.55 25.11 10.68
N PHE A 286 -7.44 24.24 10.19
CA PHE A 286 -8.88 24.50 10.11
C PHE A 286 -9.59 23.87 11.32
N PRO A 287 -10.65 24.53 11.83
CA PRO A 287 -11.38 24.03 12.99
C PRO A 287 -12.11 22.72 12.68
N ASP A 288 -12.13 21.84 13.68
CA ASP A 288 -12.91 20.60 13.65
C ASP A 288 -14.42 20.94 13.62
N ALA A 289 -15.22 20.12 12.94
CA ALA A 289 -16.64 20.37 12.75
C ALA A 289 -17.47 19.94 13.98
N GLU A 290 -17.59 20.83 14.95
CA GLU A 290 -18.47 20.59 16.10
C GLU A 290 -19.96 20.57 15.69
N PRO A 291 -20.79 19.76 16.39
CA PRO A 291 -22.25 19.78 16.22
C PRO A 291 -22.83 21.17 16.48
N LEU A 292 -23.69 21.62 15.58
CA LEU A 292 -24.34 22.92 15.70
C LEU A 292 -25.63 22.82 16.52
N SER A 293 -25.82 23.77 17.44
CA SER A 293 -27.08 23.95 18.17
C SER A 293 -28.24 24.24 17.21
N ALA A 294 -29.49 24.02 17.65
CA ALA A 294 -30.69 24.32 16.85
C ALA A 294 -30.72 25.77 16.34
N LYS A 295 -30.29 26.74 17.16
CA LYS A 295 -30.20 28.16 16.77
C LYS A 295 -29.15 28.38 15.67
N GLN A 296 -27.98 27.75 15.79
CA GLN A 296 -26.91 27.83 14.78
C GLN A 296 -27.34 27.17 13.46
N ARG A 297 -28.00 26.01 13.50
CA ARG A 297 -28.54 25.33 12.32
C ARG A 297 -29.57 26.19 11.59
N THR A 298 -30.50 26.80 12.33
CA THR A 298 -31.50 27.73 11.78
C THR A 298 -30.82 28.93 11.11
N THR A 299 -29.79 29.49 11.75
CA THR A 299 -29.04 30.63 11.21
C THR A 299 -28.28 30.25 9.94
N PHE A 300 -27.65 29.06 9.93
CA PHE A 300 -26.95 28.52 8.77
C PHE A 300 -27.90 28.30 7.60
N ARG A 301 -29.07 27.69 7.84
CA ARG A 301 -30.12 27.49 6.84
C ARG A 301 -30.58 28.81 6.24
N LYS A 302 -30.96 29.78 7.07
CA LYS A 302 -31.38 31.11 6.60
C LYS A 302 -30.32 31.80 5.76
N LYS A 303 -29.05 31.70 6.15
CA LYS A 303 -27.94 32.23 5.36
C LYS A 303 -27.86 31.55 3.99
N LEU A 304 -27.95 30.23 3.94
CA LEU A 304 -27.91 29.48 2.67
C LEU A 304 -29.10 29.81 1.77
N GLU A 305 -30.31 29.91 2.33
CA GLU A 305 -31.52 30.27 1.59
C GLU A 305 -31.47 31.73 1.10
N SER A 306 -30.85 32.65 1.85
CA SER A 306 -30.68 34.04 1.42
C SER A 306 -29.78 34.22 0.19
N LEU A 307 -28.93 33.24 -0.11
CA LEU A 307 -28.05 33.23 -1.28
C LEU A 307 -28.72 32.69 -2.54
N GLY A 308 -29.97 32.24 -2.46
CA GLY A 308 -30.63 31.63 -3.60
C GLY A 308 -32.05 31.21 -3.31
N ARG A 309 -32.38 29.97 -3.68
CA ARG A 309 -33.72 29.41 -3.52
C ARG A 309 -33.90 28.76 -2.14
N PRO A 310 -35.13 28.74 -1.60
CA PRO A 310 -35.42 28.03 -0.36
C PRO A 310 -35.12 26.53 -0.51
N LEU A 311 -34.67 25.90 0.57
CA LEU A 311 -34.45 24.46 0.61
C LEU A 311 -35.80 23.75 0.68
N ASN A 312 -35.94 22.64 -0.04
CA ASN A 312 -37.11 21.77 0.10
C ASN A 312 -37.11 21.01 1.45
N ASP A 313 -38.20 20.32 1.76
CA ASP A 313 -38.36 19.62 3.04
C ASP A 313 -37.31 18.53 3.28
N GLU A 314 -36.87 17.85 2.22
CA GLU A 314 -35.88 16.78 2.34
C GLU A 314 -34.47 17.36 2.56
N GLN A 315 -34.11 18.39 1.80
CA GLN A 315 -32.89 19.17 1.97
C GLN A 315 -32.79 19.77 3.38
N ALA A 316 -33.90 20.27 3.93
CA ALA A 316 -33.97 20.79 5.28
C ALA A 316 -33.68 19.71 6.34
N LYS A 317 -34.29 18.52 6.21
CA LYS A 317 -34.04 17.38 7.12
C LYS A 317 -32.59 16.91 7.06
N ILE A 318 -32.00 16.85 5.86
CA ILE A 318 -30.61 16.45 5.65
C ILE A 318 -29.67 17.45 6.32
N LEU A 319 -29.90 18.74 6.12
CA LEU A 319 -29.14 19.81 6.76
C LEU A 319 -29.19 19.69 8.27
N ASP A 320 -30.39 19.52 8.85
CA ASP A 320 -30.54 19.39 10.29
C ASP A 320 -29.84 18.14 10.84
N ARG A 321 -29.94 17.01 10.13
CA ARG A 321 -29.28 15.76 10.50
C ARG A 321 -27.77 15.92 10.51
N LEU A 322 -27.17 16.32 9.37
CA LEU A 322 -25.71 16.39 9.21
C LEU A 322 -25.06 17.43 10.11
N LEU A 323 -25.72 18.58 10.32
CA LEU A 323 -25.18 19.63 11.19
C LEU A 323 -25.33 19.32 12.69
N SER A 324 -26.13 18.31 13.07
CA SER A 324 -26.31 17.90 14.47
C SER A 324 -25.47 16.71 14.91
N GLN A 325 -24.86 16.01 13.95
CA GLN A 325 -24.06 14.83 14.23
C GLN A 325 -22.60 15.21 14.48
N PRO A 326 -21.92 14.50 15.40
CA PRO A 326 -20.47 14.59 15.50
C PRO A 326 -19.85 13.98 14.25
N LEU A 327 -19.12 14.79 13.48
CA LEU A 327 -18.37 14.34 12.31
C LEU A 327 -16.87 14.49 12.62
N PRO A 328 -16.05 13.44 12.43
CA PRO A 328 -14.61 13.47 12.70
C PRO A 328 -13.84 14.20 11.59
N GLU A 329 -14.32 15.36 11.16
CA GLU A 329 -13.85 16.08 9.98
C GLU A 329 -13.82 17.60 10.23
N SER A 330 -13.11 18.36 9.38
CA SER A 330 -13.08 19.83 9.46
C SER A 330 -14.42 20.44 9.06
N VAL A 331 -14.64 21.71 9.41
CA VAL A 331 -15.81 22.48 8.94
C VAL A 331 -15.90 22.48 7.40
N GLY A 332 -14.77 22.49 6.70
CA GLY A 332 -14.70 22.43 5.24
C GLY A 332 -15.23 21.11 4.68
N GLU A 333 -14.74 19.98 5.19
CA GLU A 333 -15.18 18.65 4.78
C GLU A 333 -16.66 18.42 5.10
N ARG A 334 -17.14 18.80 6.30
CA ARG A 334 -18.57 18.76 6.62
C ARG A 334 -19.40 19.54 5.60
N ASN A 335 -18.99 20.76 5.25
CA ASN A 335 -19.74 21.58 4.31
C ASN A 335 -19.71 20.99 2.89
N LYS A 336 -18.63 20.30 2.50
CA LYS A 336 -18.55 19.54 1.25
C LYS A 336 -19.58 18.41 1.25
N LEU A 337 -19.61 17.59 2.31
CA LEU A 337 -20.59 16.49 2.46
C LEU A 337 -22.03 17.01 2.43
N LEU A 338 -22.30 18.10 3.16
CA LEU A 338 -23.60 18.75 3.16
C LEU A 338 -23.96 19.23 1.75
N GLY A 339 -23.05 19.92 1.04
CA GLY A 339 -23.31 20.40 -0.31
C GLY A 339 -23.62 19.29 -1.31
N LEU A 340 -22.90 18.18 -1.24
CA LEU A 340 -23.16 17.00 -2.09
C LEU A 340 -24.52 16.38 -1.77
N ALA A 341 -24.83 16.16 -0.48
CA ALA A 341 -26.12 15.59 -0.07
C ALA A 341 -27.30 16.50 -0.44
N LEU A 342 -27.14 17.83 -0.32
CA LEU A 342 -28.17 18.77 -0.74
C LEU A 342 -28.43 18.72 -2.25
N LEU A 343 -27.37 18.60 -3.06
CA LEU A 343 -27.45 18.52 -4.52
C LEU A 343 -28.14 17.23 -5.01
N GLU A 344 -27.94 16.11 -4.31
CA GLU A 344 -28.59 14.83 -4.60
C GLU A 344 -30.12 14.91 -4.43
N HIS A 345 -30.59 15.73 -3.48
CA HIS A 345 -32.01 15.86 -3.13
C HIS A 345 -32.66 17.16 -3.64
N GLY A 346 -31.98 17.87 -4.55
CA GLY A 346 -32.46 19.06 -5.23
C GLY A 346 -31.32 19.98 -5.66
N GLY A 347 -31.49 20.74 -6.74
CA GLY A 347 -30.44 21.70 -7.14
C GLY A 347 -30.18 22.81 -6.12
N LEU A 348 -29.02 23.44 -6.23
CA LEU A 348 -28.64 24.64 -5.51
C LEU A 348 -28.25 25.73 -6.52
N THR A 349 -28.34 27.00 -6.13
CA THR A 349 -27.79 28.10 -6.95
C THR A 349 -26.26 28.08 -6.90
N LYS A 350 -25.63 28.78 -7.85
CA LYS A 350 -24.17 28.89 -7.89
C LYS A 350 -23.62 29.49 -6.61
N GLU A 351 -24.28 30.53 -6.10
CA GLU A 351 -23.90 31.24 -4.88
C GLU A 351 -24.02 30.34 -3.63
N GLN A 352 -25.06 29.49 -3.58
CA GLN A 352 -25.22 28.47 -2.53
C GLN A 352 -24.08 27.44 -2.58
N CYS A 353 -23.79 26.89 -3.76
CA CYS A 353 -22.67 25.98 -3.95
C CYS A 353 -21.33 26.63 -3.57
N ASP A 354 -21.10 27.86 -4.01
CA ASP A 354 -19.86 28.57 -3.70
C ASP A 354 -19.70 28.82 -2.20
N SER A 355 -20.77 29.18 -1.49
CA SER A 355 -20.71 29.32 -0.03
C SER A 355 -20.46 27.99 0.70
N LEU A 356 -20.95 26.86 0.20
CA LEU A 356 -20.76 25.56 0.82
C LEU A 356 -19.36 24.98 0.56
N PHE A 357 -18.88 25.08 -0.68
CA PHE A 357 -17.62 24.47 -1.09
C PHE A 357 -16.39 25.36 -0.90
N ALA A 358 -16.54 26.68 -0.74
CA ALA A 358 -15.39 27.58 -0.56
C ALA A 358 -14.46 27.21 0.61
N PRO A 359 -14.97 26.87 1.83
CA PRO A 359 -14.10 26.46 2.93
C PRO A 359 -13.28 25.21 2.61
N TYR A 360 -13.90 24.21 1.95
CA TYR A 360 -13.20 23.00 1.50
C TYR A 360 -12.12 23.32 0.46
N ARG A 361 -12.41 24.19 -0.52
CA ARG A 361 -11.42 24.61 -1.53
C ARG A 361 -10.22 25.29 -0.90
N GLN A 362 -10.44 26.16 0.10
CA GLN A 362 -9.36 26.78 0.86
C GLN A 362 -8.54 25.72 1.61
N GLU A 363 -9.18 24.77 2.28
CA GLU A 363 -8.47 23.70 2.98
C GLU A 363 -7.61 22.85 2.05
N VAL A 364 -8.13 22.46 0.89
CA VAL A 364 -7.36 21.72 -0.13
C VAL A 364 -6.18 22.55 -0.65
N ALA A 365 -6.38 23.84 -0.91
CA ALA A 365 -5.32 24.74 -1.36
C ALA A 365 -4.21 24.89 -0.30
N TRP A 366 -4.57 24.98 0.98
CA TRP A 366 -3.60 25.01 2.08
C TRP A 366 -2.82 23.70 2.20
N ARG A 367 -3.54 22.56 2.20
CA ARG A 367 -2.92 21.22 2.26
C ARG A 367 -1.93 21.01 1.11
N ALA A 368 -2.25 21.51 -0.09
CA ALA A 368 -1.36 21.47 -1.24
C ALA A 368 -0.08 22.31 -1.00
N LYS A 369 -0.18 23.50 -0.41
CA LYS A 369 0.98 24.33 -0.07
C LYS A 369 1.86 23.74 1.02
N VAL A 370 1.26 23.12 2.03
CA VAL A 370 2.00 22.38 3.06
C VAL A 370 2.73 21.19 2.44
N LEU A 371 2.10 20.49 1.49
CA LEU A 371 2.74 19.38 0.78
C LEU A 371 3.87 19.85 -0.14
N GLU A 372 3.70 20.98 -0.82
CA GLU A 372 4.77 21.63 -1.60
C GLU A 372 5.98 21.95 -0.72
N LEU A 373 5.76 22.56 0.46
CA LEU A 373 6.81 22.82 1.44
C LEU A 373 7.47 21.54 1.95
N PHE A 374 6.66 20.52 2.27
CA PHE A 374 7.15 19.23 2.73
C PHE A 374 8.04 18.58 1.67
N HIS A 375 7.63 18.54 0.41
CA HIS A 375 8.47 17.99 -0.66
C HIS A 375 9.72 18.82 -0.92
N ALA A 376 9.62 20.15 -0.94
CA ALA A 376 10.77 21.02 -1.15
C ALA A 376 11.82 20.92 -0.03
N ALA A 377 11.37 20.65 1.20
CA ALA A 377 12.23 20.48 2.37
C ALA A 377 13.02 19.16 2.36
N HIS A 378 12.62 18.18 1.56
CA HIS A 378 13.33 16.92 1.42
C HIS A 378 13.96 16.84 0.04
N GLN A 379 15.26 16.52 -0.04
CA GLN A 379 15.85 16.12 -1.31
C GLN A 379 15.34 14.72 -1.64
N VAL A 380 14.16 14.61 -2.24
CA VAL A 380 13.64 13.30 -2.65
C VAL A 380 14.54 12.82 -3.80
N LYS A 381 15.59 12.07 -3.48
CA LYS A 381 16.53 11.49 -4.45
C LYS A 381 15.80 10.64 -5.49
N TYR A 382 14.59 10.16 -5.15
CA TYR A 382 13.67 9.45 -6.02
C TYR A 382 12.24 10.00 -5.86
N PRO A 383 11.86 11.09 -6.56
CA PRO A 383 10.55 11.75 -6.40
C PRO A 383 9.33 10.84 -6.67
N TRP A 384 9.55 9.68 -7.28
CA TRP A 384 8.54 8.76 -7.79
C TRP A 384 8.70 7.33 -7.24
N SER A 385 9.39 7.13 -6.11
CA SER A 385 9.70 5.79 -5.58
C SER A 385 8.58 5.10 -4.81
N GLY A 386 7.40 5.71 -4.68
CA GLY A 386 6.28 5.14 -3.94
C GLY A 386 5.80 3.77 -4.42
N GLU A 387 4.89 3.19 -3.63
CA GLU A 387 4.11 2.05 -4.08
C GLU A 387 3.18 2.50 -5.19
N TYR A 388 3.31 1.88 -6.37
CA TYR A 388 2.47 2.21 -7.53
C TYR A 388 0.97 1.94 -7.26
N ARG A 389 0.62 1.13 -6.25
CA ARG A 389 -0.77 0.86 -5.82
C ARG A 389 -1.31 1.85 -4.78
N ALA A 390 -0.49 2.79 -4.29
CA ALA A 390 -0.89 3.73 -3.26
C ALA A 390 -2.06 4.62 -3.72
N GLN A 391 -2.98 4.90 -2.80
CA GLN A 391 -4.14 5.76 -3.06
C GLN A 391 -3.67 7.14 -3.56
N GLY A 392 -4.23 7.59 -4.68
CA GLY A 392 -3.82 8.82 -5.35
C GLY A 392 -2.74 8.66 -6.44
N SER A 393 -2.18 7.47 -6.66
CA SER A 393 -1.34 7.21 -7.83
C SER A 393 -2.18 7.11 -9.12
N PRO A 394 -1.62 7.38 -10.32
CA PRO A 394 -2.29 7.17 -11.59
C PRO A 394 -2.69 5.71 -11.83
N PHE A 395 -1.90 4.74 -11.35
CA PHE A 395 -2.25 3.32 -11.48
C PHE A 395 -3.43 2.96 -10.57
N TRP A 396 -3.44 3.44 -9.32
CA TRP A 396 -4.59 3.28 -8.44
C TRP A 396 -5.84 3.91 -9.07
N TRP A 397 -5.72 5.11 -9.64
CA TRP A 397 -6.82 5.78 -10.34
C TRP A 397 -7.30 4.97 -11.55
N LEU A 398 -6.39 4.47 -12.38
CA LEU A 398 -6.72 3.66 -13.55
C LEU A 398 -7.37 2.33 -13.14
N TYR A 399 -6.89 1.72 -12.07
CA TYR A 399 -7.48 0.51 -11.51
C TYR A 399 -8.90 0.79 -10.99
N GLU A 400 -9.08 1.81 -10.15
CA GLU A 400 -10.33 2.11 -9.47
C GLU A 400 -11.40 2.70 -10.41
N TYR A 401 -11.01 3.53 -11.37
CA TYR A 401 -11.94 4.27 -12.24
C TYR A 401 -11.98 3.80 -13.69
N ALA A 402 -11.05 2.95 -14.15
CA ALA A 402 -11.13 2.34 -15.48
C ALA A 402 -11.29 0.82 -15.39
N PHE A 403 -10.34 0.10 -14.79
CA PHE A 403 -10.36 -1.36 -14.78
C PHE A 403 -11.52 -1.93 -13.96
N LYS A 404 -11.77 -1.41 -12.76
CA LYS A 404 -12.83 -1.88 -11.86
C LYS A 404 -14.23 -1.66 -12.44
N PRO A 405 -14.57 -0.49 -13.03
CA PRO A 405 -15.83 -0.34 -13.76
C PRO A 405 -15.92 -1.24 -15.00
N LEU A 406 -14.86 -1.36 -15.80
CA LEU A 406 -14.85 -2.24 -16.98
C LEU A 406 -15.07 -3.71 -16.62
N THR A 407 -14.38 -4.20 -15.59
CA THR A 407 -14.60 -5.57 -15.10
C THR A 407 -15.99 -5.74 -14.52
N ALA A 408 -16.52 -4.76 -13.79
CA ALA A 408 -17.92 -4.79 -13.33
C ALA A 408 -18.91 -4.87 -14.51
N THR A 409 -18.70 -4.13 -15.61
CA THR A 409 -19.56 -4.25 -16.81
C THR A 409 -19.46 -5.62 -17.47
N MET A 410 -18.27 -6.20 -17.54
CA MET A 410 -18.06 -7.54 -18.07
C MET A 410 -18.80 -8.59 -17.23
N PHE A 411 -18.71 -8.51 -15.91
CA PHE A 411 -19.43 -9.40 -15.00
C PHE A 411 -20.95 -9.17 -15.04
N ALA A 412 -21.41 -7.93 -15.18
CA ALA A 412 -22.83 -7.61 -15.33
C ALA A 412 -23.42 -8.21 -16.62
N MET A 413 -22.70 -8.10 -17.74
CA MET A 413 -23.11 -8.75 -19.00
C MET A 413 -23.12 -10.27 -18.86
N LEU A 414 -22.09 -10.85 -18.25
CA LEU A 414 -22.01 -12.29 -18.01
C LEU A 414 -23.19 -12.79 -17.16
N ALA A 415 -23.59 -12.05 -16.12
CA ALA A 415 -24.73 -12.40 -15.29
C ALA A 415 -26.03 -12.52 -16.09
N PHE A 416 -26.28 -11.61 -17.05
CA PHE A 416 -27.46 -11.68 -17.93
C PHE A 416 -27.41 -12.93 -18.84
N TYR A 417 -26.25 -13.22 -19.44
CA TYR A 417 -26.09 -14.41 -20.27
C TYR A 417 -26.23 -15.71 -19.47
N VAL A 418 -25.66 -15.78 -18.27
CA VAL A 418 -25.77 -16.93 -17.38
C VAL A 418 -27.22 -17.12 -16.93
N ALA A 419 -27.92 -16.06 -16.53
CA ALA A 419 -29.33 -16.14 -16.15
C ALA A 419 -30.21 -16.60 -17.33
N SER A 420 -29.97 -16.06 -18.54
CA SER A 420 -30.68 -16.48 -19.76
C SER A 420 -30.37 -17.92 -20.17
N ALA A 421 -29.11 -18.34 -20.08
CA ALA A 421 -28.69 -19.71 -20.35
C ALA A 421 -29.26 -20.69 -19.32
N ALA A 422 -29.22 -20.33 -18.04
CA ALA A 422 -29.80 -21.12 -16.94
C ALA A 422 -31.31 -21.24 -17.10
N PHE A 423 -32.03 -20.16 -17.40
CA PHE A 423 -33.48 -20.20 -17.64
C PHE A 423 -33.85 -21.07 -18.85
N ARG A 424 -33.04 -21.06 -19.92
CA ARG A 424 -33.25 -21.91 -21.11
C ARG A 424 -32.87 -23.38 -20.88
N ALA A 425 -31.82 -23.65 -20.10
CA ALA A 425 -31.30 -25.00 -19.85
C ALA A 425 -32.03 -25.71 -18.70
N PHE A 426 -32.40 -24.99 -17.64
CA PHE A 426 -33.09 -25.53 -16.47
C PHE A 426 -34.60 -25.34 -16.59
N ARG A 427 -35.24 -26.15 -17.42
CA ARG A 427 -36.66 -26.42 -17.25
C ARG A 427 -36.76 -27.35 -16.02
N ALA A 428 -37.15 -26.83 -14.85
CA ALA A 428 -37.19 -27.56 -13.59
C ALA A 428 -38.09 -28.81 -13.69
N LYS A 429 -37.47 -29.94 -14.06
CA LYS A 429 -38.14 -31.21 -14.36
C LYS A 429 -37.71 -32.35 -13.44
N ASN A 430 -36.68 -32.14 -12.63
CA ASN A 430 -36.16 -33.10 -11.66
C ASN A 430 -35.70 -32.40 -10.37
N VAL A 431 -35.57 -33.18 -9.28
CA VAL A 431 -35.27 -32.68 -7.94
C VAL A 431 -33.89 -32.02 -7.89
N GLU A 432 -32.92 -32.55 -8.66
CA GLU A 432 -31.56 -32.03 -8.74
C GLU A 432 -31.51 -30.63 -9.36
N ALA A 433 -32.26 -30.37 -10.43
CA ALA A 433 -32.32 -29.04 -11.03
C ALA A 433 -33.01 -28.02 -10.12
N ILE A 434 -34.02 -28.44 -9.34
CA ILE A 434 -34.70 -27.59 -8.35
C ILE A 434 -33.73 -27.20 -7.23
N LEU A 435 -32.98 -28.17 -6.68
CA LEU A 435 -31.98 -27.89 -5.65
C LEU A 435 -30.91 -26.94 -6.16
N LEU A 436 -30.37 -27.20 -7.35
CA LEU A 436 -29.35 -26.34 -7.97
C LEU A 436 -29.87 -24.92 -8.20
N LEU A 437 -31.09 -24.78 -8.74
CA LEU A 437 -31.70 -23.48 -9.00
C LEU A 437 -31.99 -22.72 -7.70
N GLY A 438 -32.51 -23.40 -6.68
CA GLY A 438 -32.77 -22.82 -5.37
C GLY A 438 -31.49 -22.32 -4.69
N THR A 439 -30.43 -23.13 -4.70
CA THR A 439 -29.12 -22.74 -4.17
C THR A 439 -28.51 -21.57 -4.95
N ALA A 440 -28.59 -21.57 -6.28
CA ALA A 440 -28.09 -20.48 -7.11
C ALA A 440 -28.85 -19.17 -6.85
N PHE A 441 -30.18 -19.24 -6.66
CA PHE A 441 -31.00 -18.08 -6.34
C PHE A 441 -30.66 -17.49 -4.97
N ILE A 442 -30.51 -18.33 -3.95
CA ILE A 442 -30.11 -17.90 -2.59
C ILE A 442 -28.75 -17.18 -2.63
N ILE A 443 -27.76 -17.78 -3.30
CA ILE A 443 -26.42 -17.19 -3.41
C ILE A 443 -26.46 -15.85 -4.16
N LEU A 444 -27.17 -15.78 -5.28
CA LEU A 444 -27.26 -14.56 -6.08
C LEU A 444 -27.92 -13.44 -5.28
N LEU A 445 -28.99 -13.75 -4.56
CA LEU A 445 -29.73 -12.79 -3.75
C LEU A 445 -28.89 -12.30 -2.55
N GLY A 446 -28.20 -13.20 -1.85
CA GLY A 446 -27.34 -12.85 -0.71
C GLY A 446 -26.05 -12.11 -1.07
N ARG A 447 -25.61 -12.16 -2.32
CA ARG A 447 -24.50 -11.36 -2.85
C ARG A 447 -24.91 -9.94 -3.24
N THR A 448 -26.21 -9.62 -3.22
CA THR A 448 -26.74 -8.30 -3.53
C THR A 448 -27.27 -7.61 -2.28
N PHE A 449 -27.32 -6.28 -2.31
CA PHE A 449 -27.89 -5.49 -1.19
C PHE A 449 -29.36 -5.83 -0.92
N ALA A 450 -30.09 -6.34 -1.93
CA ALA A 450 -31.48 -6.77 -1.79
C ALA A 450 -31.63 -7.95 -0.80
N GLY A 451 -30.67 -8.88 -0.73
CA GLY A 451 -30.72 -10.00 0.20
C GLY A 451 -30.71 -9.54 1.66
N VAL A 452 -29.90 -8.52 1.97
CA VAL A 452 -29.81 -7.95 3.32
C VAL A 452 -31.13 -7.27 3.70
N LEU A 453 -31.63 -6.36 2.84
CA LEU A 453 -32.89 -5.63 3.09
C LEU A 453 -34.10 -6.56 3.30
N LEU A 454 -34.18 -7.67 2.55
CA LEU A 454 -35.31 -8.60 2.61
C LEU A 454 -35.36 -9.46 3.88
N THR A 455 -34.22 -9.64 4.56
CA THR A 455 -34.14 -10.44 5.80
C THR A 455 -33.72 -9.65 7.03
N ASP A 456 -33.62 -8.34 6.91
CA ASP A 456 -33.24 -7.46 8.03
C ASP A 456 -34.25 -7.49 9.18
N TRP A 457 -35.52 -7.76 8.86
CA TRP A 457 -36.61 -7.91 9.84
C TRP A 457 -36.50 -9.18 10.71
N LEU A 458 -35.63 -10.14 10.37
CA LEU A 458 -35.45 -11.34 11.19
C LEU A 458 -34.62 -11.03 12.44
N PRO A 459 -35.07 -11.47 13.64
CA PRO A 459 -34.32 -11.30 14.88
C PRO A 459 -33.02 -12.10 14.87
N ASP A 460 -32.02 -11.64 15.64
CA ASP A 460 -30.66 -12.21 15.62
C ASP A 460 -30.58 -13.66 16.12
N SER A 461 -31.59 -14.14 16.86
CA SER A 461 -31.71 -15.56 17.22
C SER A 461 -31.92 -16.47 16.00
N LEU A 462 -32.41 -15.93 14.88
CA LEU A 462 -32.58 -16.61 13.60
C LEU A 462 -31.58 -16.10 12.54
N ALA A 463 -30.45 -15.54 12.97
CA ALA A 463 -29.42 -15.02 12.07
C ALA A 463 -28.98 -16.03 10.99
N GLY A 464 -28.97 -17.33 11.30
CA GLY A 464 -28.64 -18.38 10.32
C GLY A 464 -29.61 -18.51 9.14
N LEU A 465 -30.83 -17.99 9.24
CA LEU A 465 -31.82 -17.94 8.16
C LEU A 465 -31.75 -16.65 7.33
N LYS A 466 -30.97 -15.65 7.76
CA LYS A 466 -30.72 -14.45 6.96
C LYS A 466 -29.97 -14.85 5.68
N ILE A 467 -30.40 -14.32 4.54
CA ILE A 467 -29.98 -14.81 3.21
C ILE A 467 -28.47 -14.61 2.98
N ASP A 468 -27.90 -13.56 3.56
CA ASP A 468 -26.46 -13.29 3.60
C ASP A 468 -25.69 -14.38 4.37
N ASN A 469 -26.14 -14.74 5.56
CA ASN A 469 -25.52 -15.79 6.38
C ASN A 469 -25.66 -17.19 5.75
N LEU A 470 -26.82 -17.48 5.16
CA LEU A 470 -27.04 -18.74 4.45
C LEU A 470 -26.13 -18.85 3.21
N THR A 471 -25.91 -17.74 2.49
CA THR A 471 -24.95 -17.67 1.39
C THR A 471 -23.53 -17.95 1.87
N VAL A 472 -23.11 -17.35 2.99
CA VAL A 472 -21.80 -17.59 3.60
C VAL A 472 -21.64 -19.06 3.98
N TYR A 473 -22.64 -19.65 4.62
CA TYR A 473 -22.63 -21.06 5.02
C TYR A 473 -22.50 -22.02 3.83
N ILE A 474 -23.30 -21.81 2.78
CA ILE A 474 -23.24 -22.61 1.55
C ILE A 474 -21.86 -22.49 0.90
N MET A 475 -21.29 -21.29 0.87
CA MET A 475 -19.96 -21.06 0.31
C MET A 475 -18.84 -21.68 1.16
N GLN A 476 -18.90 -21.54 2.48
CA GLN A 476 -17.82 -22.01 3.36
C GLN A 476 -17.79 -23.53 3.49
N VAL A 477 -18.95 -24.18 3.54
CA VAL A 477 -19.04 -25.64 3.74
C VAL A 477 -19.08 -26.37 2.40
N PHE A 478 -20.13 -26.16 1.61
CA PHE A 478 -20.38 -26.95 0.40
C PHE A 478 -19.54 -26.52 -0.79
N ASN A 479 -19.41 -25.21 -1.05
CA ASN A 479 -18.58 -24.73 -2.16
C ASN A 479 -17.10 -25.01 -1.90
N THR A 480 -16.59 -24.80 -0.68
CA THR A 480 -15.21 -25.18 -0.32
C THR A 480 -14.96 -26.69 -0.48
N ALA A 481 -15.87 -27.54 -0.01
CA ALA A 481 -15.75 -28.99 -0.19
C ALA A 481 -15.76 -29.38 -1.68
N GLY A 482 -16.66 -28.79 -2.47
CA GLY A 482 -16.74 -28.98 -3.92
C GLY A 482 -15.49 -28.52 -4.65
N ASN A 483 -14.96 -27.33 -4.35
CA ASN A 483 -13.72 -26.83 -4.93
C ASN A 483 -12.53 -27.73 -4.58
N ARG A 484 -12.45 -28.23 -3.35
CA ARG A 484 -11.42 -29.21 -2.96
C ARG A 484 -11.54 -30.49 -3.77
N ALA A 485 -12.74 -31.04 -3.94
CA ALA A 485 -12.98 -32.23 -4.74
C ALA A 485 -12.65 -32.02 -6.23
N ILE A 486 -13.03 -30.87 -6.81
CA ILE A 486 -12.71 -30.49 -8.19
C ILE A 486 -11.19 -30.35 -8.35
N MET A 487 -10.50 -29.65 -7.45
CA MET A 487 -9.05 -29.49 -7.51
C MET A 487 -8.33 -30.85 -7.41
N ILE A 488 -8.77 -31.72 -6.51
CA ILE A 488 -8.25 -33.10 -6.42
C ILE A 488 -8.50 -33.85 -7.73
N GLY A 489 -9.70 -33.78 -8.28
CA GLY A 489 -10.05 -34.43 -9.55
C GLY A 489 -9.25 -33.92 -10.75
N ILE A 490 -9.06 -32.60 -10.86
CA ILE A 490 -8.22 -31.97 -11.88
C ILE A 490 -6.77 -32.40 -11.70
N ALA A 491 -6.23 -32.37 -10.47
CA ALA A 491 -4.87 -32.76 -10.18
C ALA A 491 -4.60 -34.23 -10.53
N LEU A 492 -5.50 -35.14 -10.14
CA LEU A 492 -5.44 -36.55 -10.53
C LEU A 492 -5.59 -36.74 -12.04
N GLY A 493 -6.46 -35.96 -12.69
CA GLY A 493 -6.64 -35.99 -14.15
C GLY A 493 -5.37 -35.57 -14.90
N ILE A 494 -4.72 -34.50 -14.45
CA ILE A 494 -3.44 -34.02 -14.99
C ILE A 494 -2.34 -35.06 -14.74
N ALA A 495 -2.24 -35.61 -13.52
CA ALA A 495 -1.26 -36.63 -13.19
C ALA A 495 -1.45 -37.91 -14.01
N SER A 496 -2.69 -38.38 -14.15
CA SER A 496 -3.06 -39.56 -14.93
C SER A 496 -2.78 -39.37 -16.42
N THR A 497 -3.16 -38.22 -16.98
CA THR A 497 -2.88 -37.89 -18.39
C THR A 497 -1.37 -37.80 -18.63
N SER A 498 -0.64 -37.16 -17.71
CA SER A 498 0.82 -37.08 -17.77
C SER A 498 1.47 -38.47 -17.69
N LEU A 499 0.96 -39.36 -16.84
CA LEU A 499 1.45 -40.74 -16.71
C LEU A 499 1.18 -41.58 -17.96
N LYS A 500 -0.02 -41.47 -18.55
CA LYS A 500 -0.36 -42.16 -19.82
C LYS A 500 0.53 -41.72 -20.98
N VAL A 501 0.88 -40.43 -21.00
CA VAL A 501 1.86 -39.86 -21.94
C VAL A 501 3.26 -40.43 -21.68
N LEU A 502 3.70 -40.50 -20.42
CA LEU A 502 5.02 -41.04 -20.04
C LEU A 502 5.19 -42.52 -20.38
N LEU A 503 4.15 -43.33 -20.15
CA LEU A 503 4.14 -44.77 -20.44
C LEU A 503 3.91 -45.07 -21.94
N GLY A 504 3.72 -44.05 -22.79
CA GLY A 504 3.50 -44.20 -24.23
C GLY A 504 2.17 -44.86 -24.61
N VAL A 505 1.23 -44.93 -23.66
CA VAL A 505 -0.11 -45.51 -23.82
C VAL A 505 -1.04 -44.54 -24.54
N ASP A 506 -0.93 -43.24 -24.25
CA ASP A 506 -1.58 -42.20 -25.04
C ASP A 506 -0.61 -41.76 -26.14
N ARG A 507 -0.99 -41.92 -27.40
CA ARG A 507 -0.18 -41.56 -28.59
C ARG A 507 -0.80 -40.41 -29.39
N SER A 508 -1.85 -39.76 -28.88
CA SER A 508 -2.54 -38.65 -29.56
C SER A 508 -1.62 -37.50 -29.98
N TYR A 509 -0.47 -37.33 -29.31
CA TYR A 509 0.56 -36.33 -29.62
C TYR A 509 1.70 -36.83 -30.55
N LEU A 510 1.71 -38.12 -30.95
CA LEU A 510 2.69 -38.70 -31.87
C LEU A 510 2.25 -38.62 -33.35
N GLY A 511 1.07 -38.07 -33.64
CA GLY A 511 0.63 -37.83 -35.02
C GLY A 511 0.36 -39.09 -35.85
N SER A 512 0.14 -40.26 -35.25
CA SER A 512 -0.37 -41.44 -35.97
C SER A 512 -1.88 -41.56 -35.78
N GLY A 513 -2.61 -40.90 -36.67
CA GLY A 513 -4.04 -41.00 -36.86
C GLY A 513 -4.38 -40.54 -38.26
N GLY A 514 -3.83 -41.25 -39.26
CA GLY A 514 -4.34 -41.24 -40.62
C GLY A 514 -5.09 -42.54 -40.82
N GLU A 515 -6.41 -42.48 -40.66
CA GLU A 515 -7.45 -42.92 -41.59
C GLU A 515 -8.79 -42.34 -41.12
#